data_AF-A0AAV3NHI8-F1
#
_entry.id   AF-A0AAV3NHI8-F1
#
_cell.length_a   1.000
_cell.length_b   1.000
_cell.length_c   1.000
_cell.angle_alpha   90.00
_cell.angle_beta   90.00
_cell.angle_gamma   90.00
#
_symmetry.space_group_name_H-M   'P 1'
#
loop_
_entity.id
_entity.type
_entity.pdbx_description
1 polymer ?
#
loop_
_entity_poly.entity_id
_entity_poly.type
_entity_poly.pdbx_seq_one_letter_code
_entity_poly.pdbx_strand_id
1 'polypeptide(L)'
;MNDQGLNARLMQEKNIGVEIPRNEKDGSFTSFSVANSIRLAMVSEEGESIRSNAMEMRNLFGDQNRHNSTVDSYVHYLMQRNLNTLPKIIPPKLDLT
;
A
#
# COMPACT_ATOMS: atom_id res chain seq x y z
N MET A 1 -14.79 -12.51 0.46
CA MET A 1 -13.56 -12.97 1.13
C MET A 1 -12.86 -11.73 1.66
N ASN A 2 -12.62 -11.62 2.96
CA ASN A 2 -12.06 -10.42 3.59
C ASN A 2 -10.56 -10.65 3.81
N ASP A 3 -9.73 -9.75 3.29
CA ASP A 3 -8.27 -9.78 3.39
C ASP A 3 -7.75 -9.08 4.65
N GLN A 4 -8.60 -8.36 5.38
CA GLN A 4 -8.21 -7.59 6.57
C GLN A 4 -7.47 -8.43 7.61
N GLY A 5 -7.89 -9.69 7.84
CA GLY A 5 -7.20 -10.57 8.79
C GLY A 5 -5.79 -10.94 8.33
N LEU A 6 -5.61 -11.18 7.03
CA LEU A 6 -4.29 -11.46 6.45
C LEU A 6 -3.41 -10.21 6.49
N ASN A 7 -3.97 -9.05 6.17
CA ASN A 7 -3.27 -7.78 6.23
C ASN A 7 -2.82 -7.45 7.66
N ALA A 8 -3.69 -7.64 8.67
CA ALA A 8 -3.33 -7.40 10.08
C ALA A 8 -2.15 -8.27 10.53
N ARG A 9 -2.17 -9.56 10.19
CA ARG A 9 -1.07 -10.49 10.50
C ARG A 9 0.22 -10.08 9.80
N LEU A 10 0.15 -9.72 8.53
CA LEU A 10 1.31 -9.24 7.78
C LEU A 10 1.90 -7.97 8.40
N MET A 11 1.08 -7.01 8.86
CA MET A 11 1.57 -5.81 9.53
C MET A 11 2.33 -6.13 10.82
N GLN A 12 1.86 -7.12 11.58
CA GLN A 12 2.56 -7.60 12.78
C GLN A 12 3.88 -8.30 12.41
N GLU A 13 3.88 -9.19 11.42
CA GLU A 13 5.09 -9.87 10.93
C GLU A 13 6.15 -8.88 10.42
N LYS A 14 5.72 -7.75 9.83
CA LYS A 14 6.59 -6.65 9.39
C LYS A 14 7.00 -5.71 10.52
N ASN A 15 6.56 -5.94 11.76
CA ASN A 15 6.82 -5.10 12.92
C ASN A 15 6.38 -3.65 12.72
N ILE A 16 5.21 -3.42 12.11
CA ILE A 16 4.62 -2.10 11.85
C ILE A 16 3.18 -1.97 12.35
N GLY A 17 2.69 -2.99 13.06
CA GLY A 17 1.37 -3.01 13.68
C GLY A 17 1.29 -4.11 14.75
N VAL A 18 0.18 -4.10 15.50
CA VAL A 18 -0.11 -5.10 16.54
C VAL A 18 -1.44 -5.75 16.20
N GLU A 19 -1.44 -7.07 16.02
CA GLU A 19 -2.65 -7.86 15.89
C GLU A 19 -3.20 -8.16 17.30
N ILE A 20 -4.51 -7.97 17.50
CA ILE A 20 -5.14 -8.32 18.77
C ILE A 20 -5.19 -9.86 18.86
N PRO A 21 -4.63 -10.47 19.93
CA PRO A 21 -4.71 -11.90 20.13
C PRO A 21 -6.15 -12.39 20.20
N ARG A 22 -6.44 -13.49 19.52
CA ARG A 22 -7.75 -14.14 19.45
C ARG A 22 -7.67 -15.59 19.88
N ASN A 23 -8.76 -16.11 20.41
CA ASN A 23 -8.91 -17.53 20.66
C ASN A 23 -9.01 -18.29 19.32
N GLU A 24 -8.18 -19.32 19.15
CA GLU A 24 -8.09 -20.09 17.90
C GLU A 24 -9.34 -20.90 17.57
N LYS A 25 -10.16 -21.25 18.57
CA LYS A 25 -11.36 -22.08 18.39
C LYS A 25 -12.57 -21.27 17.94
N ASP A 26 -12.79 -20.11 18.55
CA ASP A 26 -14.01 -19.30 18.36
C ASP A 26 -13.74 -17.88 17.82
N GLY A 27 -12.47 -17.48 17.66
CA GLY A 27 -12.06 -16.18 17.14
C GLY A 27 -12.31 -14.99 18.09
N SER A 28 -12.75 -15.26 19.32
CA SER A 28 -13.07 -14.24 20.32
C SER A 28 -11.83 -13.54 20.87
N PHE A 29 -12.02 -12.33 21.42
CA PHE A 29 -10.99 -11.56 22.12
C PHE A 29 -11.62 -10.84 23.32
N THR A 30 -10.79 -10.33 24.23
CA THR A 30 -11.26 -9.70 25.47
C THR A 30 -10.94 -8.20 25.48
N SER A 31 -11.66 -7.43 26.29
CA SER A 31 -11.32 -6.02 26.52
C SER A 31 -9.90 -5.85 27.07
N PHE A 32 -9.41 -6.82 27.84
CA PHE A 32 -8.04 -6.85 28.34
C PHE A 32 -7.01 -7.01 27.21
N SER A 33 -7.22 -7.94 26.26
CA SER A 33 -6.29 -8.11 25.14
C SER A 33 -6.26 -6.86 24.26
N VAL A 34 -7.41 -6.22 24.02
CA VAL A 34 -7.49 -4.94 23.31
C VAL A 34 -6.69 -3.85 24.03
N ALA A 35 -6.91 -3.67 25.34
CA ALA A 35 -6.24 -2.62 26.10
C ALA A 35 -4.71 -2.79 26.14
N ASN A 36 -4.23 -4.04 26.18
CA ASN A 36 -2.80 -4.33 26.13
C ASN A 36 -2.21 -4.09 24.74
N SER A 37 -2.88 -4.51 23.66
CA SER A 37 -2.45 -4.22 22.30
C SER A 37 -2.39 -2.72 22.02
N ILE A 38 -3.35 -1.94 22.53
CA ILE A 38 -3.34 -0.47 22.41
C ILE A 38 -2.16 0.13 23.19
N ARG A 39 -1.94 -0.30 24.44
CA ARG A 39 -0.79 0.18 25.23
C ARG A 39 0.53 -0.11 24.54
N LEU A 40 0.70 -1.33 24.02
CA LEU A 40 1.88 -1.73 23.27
C LEU A 40 2.07 -0.84 22.05
N ALA A 41 1.05 -0.71 21.21
CA ALA A 41 1.14 0.08 19.99
C ALA A 41 1.42 1.57 20.25
N MET A 42 0.89 2.13 21.33
CA MET A 42 0.84 3.60 21.50
C MET A 42 1.86 4.17 22.49
N VAL A 43 2.13 3.49 23.61
CA VAL A 43 2.83 4.14 24.75
C VAL A 43 3.90 3.28 25.43
N SER A 44 3.85 1.95 25.31
CA SER A 44 4.80 1.10 26.03
C SER A 44 6.19 1.14 25.38
N GLU A 45 7.24 0.94 26.18
CA GLU A 45 8.63 0.91 25.70
C GLU A 45 8.86 -0.27 24.75
N GLU A 46 8.23 -1.42 25.01
CA GLU A 46 8.33 -2.62 24.17
C GLU A 46 7.81 -2.38 22.75
N GLY A 47 6.86 -1.45 22.58
CA GLY A 47 6.29 -1.08 21.29
C GLY A 47 7.05 0.00 20.53
N GLU A 48 8.16 0.53 21.07
CA GLU A 48 8.90 1.61 20.43
C GLU A 48 9.42 1.21 19.03
N SER A 49 9.91 -0.02 18.89
CA SER A 49 10.36 -0.54 17.59
C SER A 49 9.24 -0.57 16.55
N ILE A 50 8.01 -0.90 16.97
CA ILE A 50 6.84 -0.96 16.09
C ILE A 50 6.49 0.45 15.59
N ARG A 51 6.48 1.43 16.49
CA ARG A 51 6.19 2.84 16.16
C ARG A 51 7.26 3.44 15.26
N SER A 52 8.54 3.21 15.56
CA SER A 52 9.67 3.66 14.74
C SER A 52 9.57 3.10 13.33
N ASN A 53 9.39 1.77 13.20
CA ASN A 53 9.26 1.12 11.90
C ASN A 53 8.04 1.62 11.12
N ALA A 54 6.88 1.80 11.78
CA ALA A 54 5.69 2.34 11.14
C ALA A 54 5.92 3.76 10.61
N MET A 55 6.66 4.59 11.36
CA MET A 55 7.03 5.95 10.94
C MET A 55 7.99 5.96 9.75
N GLU A 56 8.94 5.02 9.69
CA GLU A 56 9.81 4.85 8.53
C GLU A 56 9.02 4.44 7.28
N MET A 57 8.11 3.47 7.43
CA MET A 57 7.27 2.98 6.33
C MET A 57 6.31 4.04 5.78
N ARG A 58 5.95 5.05 6.57
CA ARG A 58 5.14 6.19 6.12
C ARG A 58 5.74 6.84 4.87
N ASN A 59 7.06 6.99 4.81
CA ASN A 59 7.72 7.63 3.67
C ASN A 59 7.74 6.72 2.44
N LEU A 60 7.68 5.40 2.62
CA LEU A 60 7.64 4.45 1.51
C LEU A 60 6.25 4.41 0.86
N PHE A 61 5.19 4.29 1.68
CA PHE A 61 3.81 4.18 1.19
C PHE A 61 3.19 5.53 0.84
N GLY A 62 3.64 6.61 1.48
CA GLY A 62 3.14 7.96 1.26
C GLY A 62 3.87 8.75 0.16
N ASP A 63 4.82 8.15 -0.56
CA ASP A 63 5.54 8.83 -1.63
C ASP A 63 4.68 8.96 -2.89
N GLN A 64 3.95 10.07 -2.96
CA GLN A 64 3.08 10.40 -4.08
C GLN A 64 3.84 10.52 -5.40
N ASN A 65 5.09 10.98 -5.38
CA ASN A 65 5.87 11.15 -6.61
C ASN A 65 6.20 9.78 -7.22
N ARG A 66 6.64 8.83 -6.40
CA ARG A 66 6.90 7.44 -6.85
C ARG A 66 5.62 6.75 -7.32
N HIS A 67 4.50 7.00 -6.64
CA HIS A 67 3.21 6.46 -7.06
C HIS A 67 2.80 7.02 -8.42
N ASN A 68 2.79 8.34 -8.57
CA ASN A 68 2.41 9.02 -9.81
C ASN A 68 3.33 8.61 -10.96
N SER A 69 4.66 8.60 -10.75
CA SER A 69 5.60 8.22 -11.80
C SER A 69 5.35 6.81 -12.33
N THR A 70 4.94 5.89 -11.45
CA THR A 70 4.63 4.51 -11.83
C THR A 70 3.37 4.45 -12.70
N VAL A 71 2.31 5.13 -12.28
CA VAL A 71 1.05 5.21 -13.02
C VAL A 71 1.25 5.91 -14.36
N ASP A 72 1.93 7.06 -14.36
CA ASP A 72 2.23 7.85 -15.55
C ASP A 72 3.03 7.04 -16.57
N SER A 73 4.07 6.34 -16.11
CA SER A 73 4.88 5.44 -16.97
C SER A 73 4.02 4.35 -17.61
N TYR A 74 3.11 3.76 -16.83
CA TYR A 74 2.23 2.72 -17.33
C TYR A 74 1.19 3.26 -18.33
N VAL A 75 0.57 4.41 -18.05
CA VAL A 75 -0.36 5.08 -18.97
C VAL A 75 0.36 5.44 -20.26
N HIS A 76 1.57 6.00 -20.16
CA HIS A 76 2.39 6.35 -21.31
C HIS A 76 2.69 5.14 -22.20
N TYR A 77 3.06 4.01 -21.59
CA TYR A 77 3.27 2.75 -22.32
C TYR A 77 2.01 2.30 -23.08
N LEU A 78 0.83 2.36 -22.44
CA LEU A 78 -0.43 2.01 -23.08
C LEU A 78 -0.79 2.95 -24.23
N MET A 79 -0.57 4.26 -24.06
CA MET A 79 -0.81 5.25 -25.11
C MET A 79 0.11 5.05 -26.31
N GLN A 80 1.41 4.84 -26.09
CA GLN A 80 2.35 4.53 -27.17
C GLN A 80 1.94 3.26 -27.92
N ARG A 81 1.54 2.21 -27.20
CA ARG A 81 1.07 0.96 -27.82
C ARG A 81 -0.18 1.18 -28.68
N ASN A 82 -1.13 2.00 -28.20
CA ASN A 82 -2.35 2.33 -28.95
C ASN A 82 -2.03 3.16 -30.21
N LEU A 83 -1.13 4.15 -30.10
CA LEU A 83 -0.65 4.95 -31.24
C LEU A 83 0.12 4.10 -32.27
N ASN A 84 0.85 3.08 -31.82
CA ASN A 84 1.56 2.14 -32.69
C ASN A 84 0.64 1.12 -33.39
N THR A 85 -0.62 0.98 -32.94
CA THR A 85 -1.65 0.15 -33.59
C THR A 85 -2.57 0.94 -34.52
N LEU A 86 -2.54 2.27 -34.48
CA LEU A 86 -3.24 3.10 -35.45
C LEU A 86 -2.46 3.11 -36.77
N PRO A 87 -3.12 2.99 -37.94
CA PRO A 87 -2.43 3.18 -39.21
C PRO A 87 -1.79 4.56 -39.20
N LYS A 88 -0.49 4.65 -39.55
CA LYS A 88 0.19 5.92 -39.76
C LYS A 88 -0.56 6.66 -40.86
N ILE A 89 -1.46 7.57 -40.48
CA ILE A 89 -2.08 8.49 -41.43
C ILE A 89 -0.94 9.41 -41.85
N ILE A 90 -0.40 9.14 -43.04
CA ILE A 90 0.51 10.06 -43.71
C ILE A 90 -0.30 11.35 -43.87
N PRO A 91 0.08 12.46 -43.22
CA PRO A 91 -0.64 13.71 -43.43
C PRO A 91 -0.55 14.02 -44.94
N PRO A 92 -1.67 14.39 -45.58
CA PRO A 92 -1.62 14.79 -46.98
C PRO A 92 -0.60 15.92 -47.11
N LYS A 93 0.27 15.82 -48.12
CA LYS A 93 1.24 16.87 -48.43
C LYS A 93 0.48 18.19 -48.46
N LEU A 94 0.91 19.13 -47.61
CA LEU A 94 0.44 20.49 -47.68
C LEU A 94 1.01 21.05 -48.99
N ASP A 95 0.23 20.98 -50.07
CA ASP A 95 0.56 21.68 -51.31
C ASP A 95 0.44 23.17 -51.00
N LEU A 96 1.59 23.78 -50.78
CA LEU A 96 1.74 25.23 -50.72
C LEU A 96 1.67 25.76 -52.16
N THR A 97 0.50 26.27 -52.54
CA THR A 97 0.34 27.29 -53.60
C THR A 97 -0.24 28.54 -52.99
#